data_AF-A0A494GEL5-F1
#
_entry.id   AF-A0A494GEL5-F1
#
_cell.length_a   1.000
_cell.length_b   1.000
_cell.length_c   1.000
_cell.angle_alpha   90.00
_cell.angle_beta   90.00
_cell.angle_gamma   90.00
#
_symmetry.space_group_name_H-M   'P 1'
#
loop_
_entity.id
_entity.type
_entity.pdbx_description
1 polymer ?
#
loop_
_entity_poly.entity_id
_entity_poly.type
_entity_poly.pdbx_seq_one_letter_code
_entity_poly.pdbx_strand_id
1 'polypeptide(L)'
;MKNLINLLLLASVAFVSLLKAQTVQTFTSAGTQDQYVPVVFSFNNKPFSISRPMIHDNRDWLAYGTATINGIGYAWGSGNTMIKLENYTYGMKNSDYTGGVYSYIGKVLAEWAESGIIVYLRGGTTYNTDGIIKKNDGTYTATAGSQINLSAVPITEPNFNIPRGIYVADWEINANTQSMNINNLYSKNGNIGIGNNSPQSKLDINGTIMVGGDTGNLDITSLPNSLDMLKNTGKLAIGWNLSGGGGETNFIANRGKGNTGGFHFYDYTNEGQRKRLLLLNSNGNALLDGKLEAKEIKVTTTPTADFVFEDSYKLPNLESVEKHIKEKKHLPEIASASEMQKEGVNIGDFQIKLLQKIEELTLYSIEQNKLIKEQQERLKKLEEKQNIKP
;
A
#
# COMPACT_ATOMS: atom_id res chain seq x y z
N MET A 1 59.71 42.27 -37.23
CA MET A 1 59.45 41.38 -36.07
C MET A 1 58.92 42.12 -34.84
N LYS A 2 59.55 43.21 -34.35
CA LYS A 2 59.06 43.96 -33.16
C LYS A 2 57.60 44.45 -33.26
N ASN A 3 57.17 44.95 -34.42
CA ASN A 3 55.80 45.44 -34.60
C ASN A 3 54.74 44.32 -34.64
N LEU A 4 55.12 43.12 -35.09
CA LEU A 4 54.21 41.95 -35.11
C LEU A 4 54.01 41.39 -33.70
N ILE A 5 55.07 41.39 -32.89
CA ILE A 5 55.03 40.96 -31.48
C ILE A 5 54.16 41.92 -30.66
N ASN A 6 54.29 43.24 -30.86
CA ASN A 6 53.45 44.21 -30.14
C ASN A 6 51.97 44.14 -30.55
N LEU A 7 51.67 43.84 -31.82
CA LEU A 7 50.29 43.67 -32.29
C LEU A 7 49.66 42.37 -31.74
N LEU A 8 50.42 41.28 -31.68
CA LEU A 8 50.00 40.03 -31.02
C LEU A 8 49.85 40.20 -29.50
N LEU A 9 50.70 41.01 -28.86
CA LEU A 9 50.57 41.34 -27.44
C LEU A 9 49.31 42.17 -27.17
N LEU A 10 49.05 43.23 -27.95
CA LEU A 10 47.81 44.02 -27.83
C LEU A 10 46.56 43.18 -28.14
N ALA A 11 46.61 42.31 -29.14
CA ALA A 11 45.51 41.40 -29.47
C ALA A 11 45.28 40.40 -28.33
N SER A 12 46.35 39.89 -27.69
CA SER A 12 46.23 38.97 -26.54
C SER A 12 45.68 39.66 -25.30
N VAL A 13 46.07 40.91 -25.01
CA VAL A 13 45.53 41.71 -23.89
C VAL A 13 44.08 42.10 -24.12
N ALA A 14 43.69 42.40 -25.38
CA ALA A 14 42.30 42.61 -25.75
C ALA A 14 41.47 41.32 -25.66
N PHE A 15 42.03 40.16 -26.01
CA PHE A 15 41.34 38.87 -25.90
C PHE A 15 41.14 38.39 -24.45
N VAL A 16 42.05 38.74 -23.54
CA VAL A 16 41.93 38.40 -22.11
C VAL A 16 40.83 39.21 -21.41
N SER A 17 40.41 40.35 -21.96
CA SER A 17 39.35 41.21 -21.37
C SER A 17 37.90 40.77 -21.66
N LEU A 18 37.67 39.69 -22.41
CA LEU A 18 36.32 39.20 -22.74
C LEU A 18 35.87 37.97 -21.94
N LEU A 19 36.69 37.47 -21.02
CA LEU A 19 36.24 36.53 -20.00
C LEU A 19 35.64 37.30 -18.83
N LYS A 20 34.36 37.70 -18.94
CA LYS A 20 33.57 38.09 -17.75
C LYS A 20 33.40 36.84 -16.89
N ALA A 21 34.31 36.64 -15.93
CA ALA A 21 34.02 35.78 -14.79
C ALA A 21 32.71 36.28 -14.17
N GLN A 22 31.76 35.38 -13.92
CA GLN A 22 30.50 35.73 -13.26
C GLN A 22 30.83 36.13 -11.82
N THR A 23 30.79 37.44 -11.54
CA THR A 23 31.15 37.96 -10.22
C THR A 23 30.01 37.68 -9.25
N VAL A 24 30.28 36.96 -8.17
CA VAL A 24 29.34 36.90 -7.02
C VAL A 24 29.16 38.32 -6.51
N GLN A 25 27.92 38.79 -6.44
CA GLN A 25 27.52 40.10 -5.94
C GLN A 25 26.82 39.98 -4.58
N THR A 26 26.99 40.99 -3.73
CA THR A 26 26.30 41.09 -2.45
C THR A 26 25.16 42.10 -2.57
N PHE A 27 23.98 41.78 -2.03
CA PHE A 27 22.83 42.70 -1.97
C PHE A 27 21.99 42.48 -0.71
N THR A 28 21.27 43.52 -0.29
CA THR A 28 20.31 43.43 0.83
C THR A 28 18.89 43.47 0.26
N SER A 29 18.06 42.49 0.61
CA SER A 29 16.65 42.45 0.21
C SER A 29 15.87 43.64 0.80
N ALA A 30 14.87 44.13 0.08
CA ALA A 30 13.95 45.15 0.60
C ALA A 30 13.14 44.66 1.83
N GLY A 31 12.38 45.55 2.46
CA GLY A 31 11.45 45.20 3.56
C GLY A 31 12.14 44.88 4.89
N THR A 32 11.44 44.15 5.77
CA THR A 32 11.87 43.82 7.14
C THR A 32 12.05 42.32 7.34
N GLN A 33 12.73 41.94 8.42
CA GLN A 33 13.02 40.53 8.74
C GLN A 33 11.77 39.70 9.08
N ASP A 34 10.61 40.31 9.31
CA ASP A 34 9.36 39.60 9.61
C ASP A 34 8.52 39.30 8.36
N GLN A 35 9.09 39.56 7.18
CA GLN A 35 8.43 39.36 5.90
C GLN A 35 9.34 38.62 4.92
N TYR A 36 8.70 37.88 4.00
CA TYR A 36 9.29 37.47 2.74
C TYR A 36 8.98 38.51 1.67
N VAL A 37 9.99 38.97 0.94
CA VAL A 37 9.87 39.97 -0.12
C VAL A 37 10.27 39.37 -1.47
N PRO A 38 9.54 39.67 -2.56
CA PRO A 38 9.90 39.20 -3.89
C PRO A 38 11.14 39.94 -4.41
N VAL A 39 12.13 39.18 -4.89
CA VAL A 39 13.30 39.66 -5.61
C VAL A 39 13.34 39.01 -6.99
N VAL A 40 13.46 39.83 -8.03
CA VAL A 40 13.39 39.38 -9.42
C VAL A 40 14.81 39.19 -9.96
N PHE A 41 15.10 37.98 -10.43
CA PHE A 41 16.34 37.60 -11.09
C PHE A 41 16.11 37.43 -12.58
N SER A 42 17.12 37.75 -13.39
CA SER A 42 17.09 37.47 -14.82
C SER A 42 17.21 35.98 -15.06
N PHE A 43 16.44 35.48 -16.02
CA PHE A 43 16.72 34.21 -16.64
C PHE A 43 18.03 34.30 -17.44
N ASN A 44 18.93 33.32 -17.33
CA ASN A 44 20.23 33.37 -18.01
C ASN A 44 20.69 32.02 -18.60
N ASN A 45 19.77 31.08 -18.85
CA ASN A 45 20.06 29.72 -19.35
C ASN A 45 21.15 28.96 -18.56
N LYS A 46 21.49 29.43 -17.36
CA LYS A 46 22.43 28.82 -16.43
C LYS A 46 21.89 28.93 -15.00
N PRO A 47 22.19 27.94 -14.16
CA PRO A 47 22.03 28.03 -12.72
C PRO A 47 22.61 29.32 -12.14
N PHE A 48 22.00 29.80 -11.07
CA PHE A 48 22.62 30.80 -10.20
C PHE A 48 22.40 30.40 -8.74
N SER A 49 23.35 30.71 -7.88
CA SER A 49 23.29 30.43 -6.45
C SER A 49 22.95 31.70 -5.68
N ILE A 50 22.04 31.59 -4.71
CA ILE A 50 21.85 32.58 -3.65
C ILE A 50 22.35 31.97 -2.36
N SER A 51 23.32 32.60 -1.74
CA SER A 51 23.85 32.21 -0.44
C SER A 51 23.76 33.37 0.52
N ARG A 52 24.00 33.08 1.79
CA ARG A 52 24.23 34.11 2.80
C ARG A 52 25.70 34.04 3.22
N PRO A 53 26.50 35.10 3.05
CA PRO A 53 27.83 35.14 3.66
C PRO A 53 27.65 35.06 5.18
N MET A 54 28.45 34.21 5.84
CA MET A 54 28.57 33.93 7.28
C MET A 54 27.84 34.87 8.28
N ILE A 55 26.95 34.38 9.15
CA ILE A 55 27.14 33.83 10.53
C ILE A 55 27.38 34.92 11.62
N HIS A 56 26.41 35.04 12.55
CA HIS A 56 26.46 35.65 13.90
C HIS A 56 27.00 37.06 14.11
N ASP A 57 26.14 38.08 13.98
CA ASP A 57 26.35 39.33 14.73
C ASP A 57 25.80 39.24 16.17
N ASN A 58 24.81 38.38 16.43
CA ASN A 58 24.26 38.17 17.77
C ASN A 58 23.67 36.76 17.97
N ARG A 59 23.33 36.46 19.23
CA ARG A 59 22.82 35.17 19.71
C ARG A 59 21.40 34.83 19.23
N ASP A 60 20.81 35.69 18.41
CA ASP A 60 19.40 35.60 18.04
C ASP A 60 19.19 34.84 16.73
N TRP A 61 20.24 34.65 15.90
CA TRP A 61 20.09 34.09 14.54
C TRP A 61 21.22 33.19 14.07
N LEU A 62 20.86 31.99 13.60
CA LEU A 62 21.75 30.89 13.22
C LEU A 62 21.43 30.32 11.81
N ALA A 63 21.11 31.17 10.82
CA ALA A 63 20.78 30.72 9.45
C ALA A 63 21.90 30.99 8.44
N TYR A 64 22.62 29.93 8.06
CA TYR A 64 23.60 29.92 6.97
C TYR A 64 23.14 28.90 5.93
N GLY A 65 23.39 29.12 4.63
CA GLY A 65 23.00 28.20 3.58
C GLY A 65 23.30 28.74 2.19
N THR A 66 23.46 27.83 1.24
CA THR A 66 23.52 28.16 -0.19
C THR A 66 22.30 27.52 -0.85
N ALA A 67 21.64 28.23 -1.74
CA ALA A 67 20.57 27.70 -2.57
C ALA A 67 21.00 27.88 -4.02
N THR A 68 21.34 26.78 -4.70
CA THR A 68 21.48 26.81 -6.16
C THR A 68 20.10 26.79 -6.78
N ILE A 69 19.72 27.85 -7.47
CA ILE A 69 18.48 28.01 -8.22
C ILE A 69 18.78 27.72 -9.68
N ASN A 70 18.28 26.59 -10.15
CA ASN A 70 18.27 26.27 -11.57
C ASN A 70 17.01 26.87 -12.20
N GLY A 71 17.12 27.36 -13.44
CA GLY A 71 15.96 27.66 -14.26
C GLY A 71 16.28 27.23 -15.67
N ILE A 72 15.44 26.37 -16.25
CA ILE A 72 15.44 26.08 -17.70
C ILE A 72 14.06 26.56 -18.20
N GLY A 73 14.03 27.45 -19.18
CA GLY A 73 12.85 28.20 -19.56
C GLY A 73 13.03 28.62 -21.00
N TYR A 74 12.13 28.16 -21.86
CA TYR A 74 12.12 28.54 -23.27
C TYR A 74 11.36 29.86 -23.40
N ALA A 75 11.94 30.82 -24.12
CA ALA A 75 11.34 32.13 -24.35
C ALA A 75 9.98 32.07 -25.09
N TRP A 76 9.59 30.91 -25.64
CA TRP A 76 8.32 30.69 -26.31
C TRP A 76 7.84 29.25 -26.10
N GLY A 77 6.69 29.07 -25.44
CA GLY A 77 5.98 27.80 -25.32
C GLY A 77 6.28 27.01 -24.03
N SER A 78 5.28 26.95 -23.15
CA SER A 78 5.03 25.96 -22.07
C SER A 78 6.21 25.14 -21.50
N GLY A 79 7.36 25.78 -21.23
CA GLY A 79 8.57 25.10 -20.78
C GLY A 79 8.80 25.34 -19.30
N ASN A 80 8.54 24.32 -18.49
CA ASN A 80 8.66 24.28 -17.03
C ASN A 80 9.94 24.95 -16.49
N THR A 81 9.80 26.11 -15.84
CA THR A 81 10.89 26.69 -15.03
C THR A 81 11.21 25.72 -13.88
N MET A 82 12.23 24.90 -14.06
CA MET A 82 12.64 23.91 -13.06
C MET A 82 13.55 24.52 -12.01
N ILE A 83 12.97 24.95 -10.88
CA ILE A 83 13.71 25.44 -9.73
C ILE A 83 14.14 24.27 -8.85
N LYS A 84 15.44 23.95 -8.87
CA LYS A 84 16.08 23.10 -7.86
C LYS A 84 16.54 23.99 -6.71
N LEU A 85 16.57 23.46 -5.48
CA LEU A 85 17.21 24.10 -4.32
C LEU A 85 18.22 23.12 -3.73
N GLU A 86 19.51 23.36 -3.93
CA GLU A 86 20.59 22.50 -3.43
C GLU A 86 21.36 23.16 -2.29
N ASN A 87 21.80 22.39 -1.28
CA ASN A 87 22.67 22.80 -0.16
C ASN A 87 22.08 23.80 0.85
N TYR A 88 20.79 23.65 1.14
CA TYR A 88 20.10 24.45 2.16
C TYR A 88 20.49 24.02 3.59
N THR A 89 21.09 24.93 4.35
CA THR A 89 21.33 24.73 5.79
C THR A 89 20.39 25.62 6.62
N TYR A 90 20.03 25.07 7.78
CA TYR A 90 18.99 25.50 8.70
C TYR A 90 19.25 26.87 9.35
N GLY A 91 18.17 27.59 9.68
CA GLY A 91 18.17 28.69 10.65
C GLY A 91 17.86 28.19 12.06
N MET A 92 18.82 28.24 12.99
CA MET A 92 18.52 27.91 14.39
C MET A 92 17.84 29.09 15.14
N LYS A 93 17.15 28.69 16.21
CA LYS A 93 16.25 29.46 17.08
C LYS A 93 16.90 30.71 17.68
N ASN A 94 16.04 31.68 18.01
CA ASN A 94 16.33 32.69 19.01
C ASN A 94 16.53 32.02 20.40
N SER A 95 17.37 32.60 21.27
CA SER A 95 17.86 31.93 22.50
C SER A 95 16.80 31.72 23.60
N ASP A 96 15.55 32.13 23.37
CA ASP A 96 14.40 32.13 24.27
C ASP A 96 13.34 31.05 23.96
N TYR A 97 13.55 30.20 22.95
CA TYR A 97 12.72 29.02 22.63
C TYR A 97 11.23 29.30 22.28
N THR A 98 10.80 30.55 22.10
CA THR A 98 9.38 30.92 21.90
C THR A 98 8.97 31.22 20.45
N GLY A 99 9.92 31.37 19.51
CA GLY A 99 9.65 31.73 18.11
C GLY A 99 9.77 30.58 17.10
N GLY A 100 8.90 30.55 16.09
CA GLY A 100 8.90 29.57 15.00
C GLY A 100 10.19 29.56 14.15
N VAL A 101 10.40 28.48 13.39
CA VAL A 101 11.55 28.33 12.49
C VAL A 101 11.16 28.70 11.07
N TYR A 102 11.77 29.76 10.55
CA TYR A 102 11.48 30.32 9.23
C TYR A 102 12.72 30.31 8.34
N SER A 103 12.55 29.86 7.10
CA SER A 103 13.59 29.86 6.07
C SER A 103 14.03 31.27 5.69
N TYR A 104 15.21 31.42 5.07
CA TYR A 104 15.60 32.67 4.41
C TYR A 104 15.05 32.78 2.98
N ILE A 105 14.58 31.66 2.41
CA ILE A 105 13.84 31.59 1.14
C ILE A 105 12.44 31.03 1.42
N GLY A 106 11.41 31.79 1.10
CA GLY A 106 10.02 31.37 1.28
C GLY A 106 9.48 30.58 0.08
N LYS A 107 9.39 31.24 -1.07
CA LYS A 107 8.80 30.70 -2.30
C LYS A 107 9.60 31.12 -3.52
N VAL A 108 9.61 30.29 -4.56
CA VAL A 108 10.19 30.64 -5.86
C VAL A 108 9.14 30.49 -6.95
N LEU A 109 9.06 31.47 -7.84
CA LEU A 109 8.06 31.57 -8.91
C LEU A 109 8.74 31.90 -10.24
N ALA A 110 8.13 31.48 -11.35
CA ALA A 110 8.52 31.93 -12.68
C ALA A 110 7.93 33.31 -13.00
N GLU A 111 8.71 34.16 -13.66
CA GLU A 111 8.30 35.46 -14.18
C GLU A 111 8.22 35.38 -15.72
N TRP A 112 7.03 35.64 -16.28
CA TRP A 112 6.75 35.31 -17.69
C TRP A 112 6.82 36.49 -18.67
N ALA A 113 6.80 37.73 -18.20
CA ALA A 113 6.77 38.91 -19.07
C ALA A 113 8.17 39.33 -19.53
N GLU A 114 9.18 39.17 -18.68
CA GLU A 114 10.56 39.61 -18.97
C GLU A 114 11.58 38.45 -18.96
N SER A 115 11.14 37.20 -18.87
CA SER A 115 12.02 36.03 -18.66
C SER A 115 12.84 36.18 -17.38
N GLY A 116 12.21 35.88 -16.25
CA GLY A 116 12.83 36.01 -14.93
C GLY A 116 12.41 34.93 -13.94
N ILE A 117 13.02 34.98 -12.75
CA ILE A 117 12.69 34.12 -11.60
C ILE A 117 12.44 35.05 -10.41
N ILE A 118 11.29 34.90 -9.76
CA ILE A 118 10.94 35.65 -8.55
C ILE A 118 11.26 34.76 -7.35
N VAL A 119 12.17 35.22 -6.50
CA VAL A 119 12.55 34.53 -5.27
C VAL A 119 12.07 35.36 -4.10
N TYR A 120 11.22 34.78 -3.26
CA TYR A 120 10.82 35.38 -2.00
C TYR A 120 11.92 35.19 -0.96
N LEU A 121 12.67 36.25 -0.70
CA LEU A 121 13.75 36.29 0.25
C LEU A 121 13.29 36.95 1.55
N ARG A 122 13.87 36.57 2.67
CA ARG A 122 13.62 37.29 3.93
C ARG A 122 14.04 38.75 3.78
N GLY A 123 13.19 39.68 4.18
CA GLY A 123 13.42 41.12 4.01
C GLY A 123 14.52 41.67 4.91
N GLY A 124 15.10 42.80 4.53
CA GLY A 124 16.17 43.48 5.27
C GLY A 124 17.41 42.60 5.52
N THR A 125 17.63 41.60 4.66
CA THR A 125 18.65 40.56 4.86
C THR A 125 19.67 40.60 3.74
N THR A 126 20.95 40.46 4.07
CA THR A 126 22.05 40.44 3.10
C THR A 126 22.29 39.04 2.53
N TYR A 127 22.46 38.98 1.21
CA TYR A 127 22.69 37.77 0.41
C TYR A 127 23.87 37.97 -0.54
N ASN A 128 24.53 36.87 -0.87
CA ASN A 128 25.47 36.75 -1.97
C ASN A 128 24.81 35.98 -3.11
N THR A 129 24.92 36.45 -4.33
CA THR A 129 24.37 35.77 -5.50
C THR A 129 25.28 35.94 -6.69
N ASP A 130 25.40 34.93 -7.53
CA ASP A 130 25.98 35.08 -8.87
C ASP A 130 24.88 35.34 -9.94
N GLY A 131 23.61 35.38 -9.52
CA GLY A 131 22.46 35.71 -10.36
C GLY A 131 22.36 37.21 -10.67
N ILE A 132 21.81 37.53 -11.84
CA ILE A 132 21.59 38.92 -12.27
C ILE A 132 20.28 39.40 -11.64
N ILE A 133 20.34 40.39 -10.75
CA ILE A 133 19.15 40.99 -10.12
C ILE A 133 18.54 42.02 -11.06
N LYS A 134 17.26 41.86 -11.39
CA LYS A 134 16.46 42.83 -12.14
C LYS A 134 15.73 43.82 -11.23
N LYS A 135 15.20 43.35 -10.11
CA LYS A 135 14.39 44.16 -9.20
C LYS A 135 14.49 43.66 -7.75
N ASN A 136 14.61 44.59 -6.81
CA ASN A 136 14.69 44.33 -5.38
C ASN A 136 14.06 45.49 -4.58
N ASP A 137 12.85 45.90 -4.96
CA ASP A 137 12.10 46.96 -4.28
C ASP A 137 10.95 46.40 -3.40
N GLY A 138 10.92 45.08 -3.20
CA GLY A 138 9.94 44.38 -2.38
C GLY A 138 8.56 44.22 -3.03
N THR A 139 8.43 44.56 -4.31
CA THR A 139 7.20 44.38 -5.08
C THR A 139 7.50 43.84 -6.48
N TYR A 140 6.53 43.15 -7.07
CA TYR A 140 6.57 42.81 -8.49
C TYR A 140 5.21 43.13 -9.12
N THR A 141 5.24 43.89 -10.21
CA THR A 141 4.06 44.29 -10.98
C THR A 141 4.21 43.68 -12.36
N ALA A 142 3.23 42.87 -12.77
CA ALA A 142 3.31 42.18 -14.05
C ALA A 142 3.03 43.13 -15.22
N THR A 143 3.87 43.06 -16.26
CA THR A 143 3.78 43.95 -17.43
C THR A 143 2.86 43.40 -18.54
N ALA A 144 2.46 42.12 -18.50
CA ALA A 144 1.52 41.49 -19.43
C ALA A 144 0.88 40.18 -18.89
N GLY A 145 -0.36 39.87 -19.32
CA GLY A 145 -1.09 38.63 -19.01
C GLY A 145 -1.88 38.64 -17.67
N SER A 146 -2.58 37.54 -17.34
CA SER A 146 -3.32 37.35 -16.07
C SER A 146 -2.41 37.11 -14.83
N GLN A 147 -1.25 37.76 -14.77
CA GLN A 147 -0.34 37.59 -13.64
C GLN A 147 -0.72 38.44 -12.43
N ILE A 148 -0.32 37.97 -11.25
CA ILE A 148 -0.64 38.54 -9.94
C ILE A 148 0.43 39.57 -9.56
N ASN A 149 0.01 40.76 -9.11
CA ASN A 149 0.90 41.71 -8.44
C ASN A 149 1.36 41.11 -7.11
N LEU A 150 2.67 40.98 -6.92
CA LEU A 150 3.27 40.38 -5.74
C LEU A 150 3.82 41.45 -4.81
N SER A 151 3.58 41.28 -3.52
CA SER A 151 4.10 42.14 -2.46
C SER A 151 4.79 41.32 -1.38
N ALA A 152 5.41 42.00 -0.42
CA ALA A 152 5.87 41.40 0.81
C ALA A 152 4.74 40.63 1.52
N VAL A 153 5.05 39.45 2.06
CA VAL A 153 4.14 38.62 2.85
C VAL A 153 4.74 38.32 4.22
N PRO A 154 3.94 38.19 5.30
CA PRO A 154 4.46 37.83 6.62
C PRO A 154 5.21 36.48 6.60
N ILE A 155 6.25 36.31 7.43
CA ILE A 155 6.94 35.01 7.57
C ILE A 155 6.04 33.88 8.08
N THR A 156 4.91 34.25 8.70
CA THR A 156 3.86 33.35 9.19
C THR A 156 2.87 32.92 8.11
N GLU A 157 2.98 33.42 6.88
CA GLU A 157 2.04 33.12 5.80
C GLU A 157 2.00 31.59 5.53
N PRO A 158 0.81 30.97 5.55
CA PRO A 158 0.67 29.55 5.27
C PRO A 158 1.23 29.17 3.89
N ASN A 159 1.88 28.01 3.80
CA ASN A 159 2.48 27.48 2.57
C ASN A 159 3.61 28.33 1.95
N PHE A 160 4.09 29.35 2.66
CA PHE A 160 5.19 30.21 2.21
C PHE A 160 6.54 29.84 2.81
N ASN A 161 6.57 28.97 3.80
CA ASN A 161 7.79 28.53 4.47
C ASN A 161 8.16 27.11 4.03
N ILE A 162 9.39 26.91 3.59
CA ILE A 162 9.90 25.59 3.18
C ILE A 162 10.14 24.72 4.43
N PRO A 163 9.45 23.57 4.61
CA PRO A 163 9.55 22.74 5.82
C PRO A 163 10.92 22.08 6.06
N ARG A 164 11.16 21.64 7.30
CA ARG A 164 12.36 20.86 7.68
C ARG A 164 12.47 19.54 6.92
N GLY A 165 13.68 19.19 6.49
CA GLY A 165 14.01 17.83 6.02
C GLY A 165 13.50 17.47 4.63
N ILE A 166 12.87 18.42 3.91
CA ILE A 166 12.58 18.23 2.50
C ILE A 166 13.87 18.50 1.72
N TYR A 167 14.56 17.44 1.34
CA TYR A 167 15.38 17.49 0.13
C TYR A 167 14.40 17.76 -1.02
N VAL A 168 14.37 18.99 -1.53
CA VAL A 168 13.62 19.30 -2.77
C VAL A 168 14.46 18.74 -3.93
N ALA A 169 14.47 17.41 -4.02
CA ALA A 169 15.10 16.69 -5.13
C ALA A 169 14.11 16.46 -6.28
N ASP A 170 12.81 16.69 -6.09
CA ASP A 170 11.80 16.44 -7.13
C ASP A 170 11.06 17.71 -7.55
N TRP A 171 11.44 18.15 -8.75
CA TRP A 171 10.61 18.49 -9.91
C TRP A 171 9.28 19.24 -9.68
N GLU A 172 9.20 20.44 -10.28
CA GLU A 172 7.98 21.23 -10.53
C GLU A 172 7.23 21.83 -9.32
N ILE A 173 7.52 23.11 -9.03
CA ILE A 173 6.48 24.03 -8.55
C ILE A 173 5.73 24.50 -9.80
N ASN A 174 4.82 23.67 -10.32
CA ASN A 174 3.99 24.04 -11.46
C ASN A 174 2.84 24.94 -10.96
N ALA A 175 2.74 26.17 -11.47
CA ALA A 175 1.77 27.17 -11.02
C ALA A 175 0.30 26.79 -11.31
N ASN A 176 0.04 25.67 -12.01
CA ASN A 176 -1.28 25.25 -12.45
C ASN A 176 -1.70 23.82 -12.05
N THR A 177 -0.92 23.10 -11.23
CA THR A 177 -1.34 21.78 -10.73
C THR A 177 -1.73 21.88 -9.26
N GLN A 178 -2.92 21.36 -8.94
CA GLN A 178 -3.45 21.25 -7.57
C GLN A 178 -2.33 20.90 -6.59
N SER A 179 -2.10 21.75 -5.59
CA SER A 179 -1.16 21.48 -4.51
C SER A 179 -1.42 20.07 -3.97
N MET A 180 -0.50 19.14 -4.18
CA MET A 180 -0.58 17.84 -3.52
C MET A 180 -0.43 18.11 -2.02
N ASN A 181 -1.55 18.13 -1.32
CA ASN A 181 -1.55 18.22 0.12
C ASN A 181 -1.11 16.86 0.67
N ILE A 182 0.20 16.67 0.81
CA ILE A 182 0.83 15.47 1.36
C ILE A 182 0.80 15.45 2.91
N ASN A 183 -0.12 16.20 3.53
CA ASN A 183 -0.30 16.15 4.98
C ASN A 183 -0.55 14.69 5.39
N ASN A 184 0.33 14.18 6.26
CA ASN A 184 0.38 12.79 6.74
C ASN A 184 1.11 11.75 5.89
N LEU A 185 1.82 12.11 4.82
CA LEU A 185 2.79 11.22 4.17
C LEU A 185 4.21 11.47 4.72
N TYR A 186 4.85 10.43 5.24
CA TYR A 186 6.18 10.49 5.86
C TYR A 186 7.13 9.53 5.16
N SER A 187 8.35 9.97 4.84
CA SER A 187 9.41 9.09 4.34
C SER A 187 10.55 9.03 5.34
N LYS A 188 10.97 7.83 5.74
CA LYS A 188 12.08 7.60 6.69
C LYS A 188 12.84 6.35 6.29
N ASN A 189 14.14 6.47 6.00
CA ASN A 189 15.02 5.34 5.65
C ASN A 189 14.50 4.47 4.49
N GLY A 190 13.86 5.08 3.49
CA GLY A 190 13.29 4.37 2.33
C GLY A 190 12.01 3.58 2.66
N ASN A 191 11.35 3.91 3.76
CA ASN A 191 10.01 3.45 4.13
C ASN A 191 9.02 4.61 4.02
N ILE A 192 7.79 4.31 3.63
CA ILE A 192 6.69 5.27 3.50
C ILE A 192 5.68 5.04 4.62
N GLY A 193 5.34 6.10 5.35
CA GLY A 193 4.31 6.11 6.37
C GLY A 193 3.12 6.98 5.95
N ILE A 194 1.88 6.52 6.14
CA ILE A 194 0.67 7.34 5.98
C ILE A 194 -0.02 7.45 7.33
N GLY A 195 -0.08 8.65 7.91
CA GLY A 195 -0.55 8.86 9.29
C GLY A 195 0.44 8.37 10.38
N ASN A 196 1.63 7.89 9.98
CA ASN A 196 2.68 7.39 10.87
C ASN A 196 4.03 8.04 10.52
N ASN A 197 4.59 8.84 11.43
CA ASN A 197 5.87 9.56 11.23
C ASN A 197 7.12 8.70 11.52
N SER A 198 6.94 7.46 11.97
CA SER A 198 8.01 6.52 12.28
C SER A 198 7.70 5.14 11.68
N PRO A 199 7.61 5.04 10.34
CA PRO A 199 7.22 3.81 9.65
C PRO A 199 8.22 2.67 9.93
N GLN A 200 7.71 1.52 10.38
CA GLN A 200 8.50 0.34 10.72
C GLN A 200 8.64 -0.65 9.55
N SER A 201 7.91 -0.45 8.46
CA SER A 201 7.93 -1.29 7.26
C SER A 201 7.92 -0.43 5.99
N LYS A 202 8.07 -1.05 4.81
CA LYS A 202 8.15 -0.31 3.54
C LYS A 202 6.93 0.57 3.28
N LEU A 203 5.76 0.15 3.74
CA LEU A 203 4.53 0.92 3.74
C LEU A 203 3.82 0.69 5.08
N ASP A 204 3.73 1.73 5.92
CA ASP A 204 3.17 1.69 7.27
C ASP A 204 2.05 2.72 7.41
N ILE A 205 0.81 2.25 7.45
CA ILE A 205 -0.39 3.09 7.42
C ILE A 205 -1.07 3.04 8.78
N ASN A 206 -1.18 4.18 9.45
CA ASN A 206 -2.00 4.34 10.64
C ASN A 206 -3.41 4.80 10.23
N GLY A 207 -4.30 3.83 9.98
CA GLY A 207 -5.68 4.07 9.56
C GLY A 207 -6.22 3.00 8.62
N THR A 208 -7.39 3.24 8.05
CA THR A 208 -8.05 2.34 7.09
C THR A 208 -7.46 2.52 5.69
N ILE A 209 -7.22 1.41 4.99
CA ILE A 209 -6.84 1.39 3.57
C ILE A 209 -8.09 1.08 2.75
N MET A 210 -8.44 1.97 1.83
CA MET A 210 -9.47 1.71 0.82
C MET A 210 -8.78 1.37 -0.51
N VAL A 211 -9.04 0.18 -1.04
CA VAL A 211 -8.46 -0.29 -2.32
C VAL A 211 -9.58 -0.46 -3.34
N GLY A 212 -9.50 0.26 -4.45
CA GLY A 212 -10.45 0.21 -5.56
C GLY A 212 -10.06 1.20 -6.66
N GLY A 213 -10.65 1.07 -7.85
CA GLY A 213 -10.47 2.06 -8.92
C GLY A 213 -10.85 1.53 -10.31
N ASP A 214 -11.14 2.47 -11.21
CA ASP A 214 -11.45 2.20 -12.63
C ASP A 214 -10.25 1.60 -13.39
N THR A 215 -9.02 1.87 -12.93
CA THR A 215 -7.75 1.40 -13.53
C THR A 215 -6.99 0.38 -12.69
N GLY A 216 -7.41 0.13 -11.44
CA GLY A 216 -6.87 -0.92 -10.55
C GLY A 216 -7.50 -2.30 -10.80
N ASN A 217 -7.97 -2.51 -12.02
CA ASN A 217 -8.73 -3.66 -12.45
C ASN A 217 -7.78 -4.82 -12.77
N LEU A 218 -8.01 -5.99 -12.15
CA LEU A 218 -7.26 -7.22 -12.41
C LEU A 218 -7.88 -8.04 -13.56
N ASP A 219 -8.92 -7.50 -14.21
CA ASP A 219 -9.65 -8.11 -15.32
C ASP A 219 -8.73 -8.69 -16.38
N ILE A 220 -8.78 -10.01 -16.52
CA ILE A 220 -7.98 -10.79 -17.46
C ILE A 220 -8.58 -10.74 -18.87
N THR A 221 -9.84 -10.32 -19.01
CA THR A 221 -10.57 -10.34 -20.29
C THR A 221 -10.23 -9.14 -21.18
N SER A 222 -9.89 -7.99 -20.58
CA SER A 222 -9.47 -6.78 -21.29
C SER A 222 -7.94 -6.63 -21.42
N LEU A 223 -7.17 -7.30 -20.55
CA LEU A 223 -5.70 -7.33 -20.58
C LEU A 223 -5.20 -8.75 -20.24
N PRO A 224 -5.00 -9.65 -21.21
CA PRO A 224 -4.69 -11.07 -20.97
C PRO A 224 -3.39 -11.36 -20.19
N ASN A 225 -2.61 -10.32 -19.84
CA ASN A 225 -1.36 -10.40 -19.10
C ASN A 225 -1.39 -9.60 -17.78
N SER A 226 -2.56 -9.18 -17.29
CA SER A 226 -2.68 -8.39 -16.05
C SER A 226 -2.04 -9.08 -14.83
N LEU A 227 -1.96 -10.41 -14.83
CA LEU A 227 -1.33 -11.20 -13.76
C LEU A 227 0.10 -11.68 -14.09
N ASP A 228 0.62 -11.44 -15.30
CA ASP A 228 2.01 -11.81 -15.65
C ASP A 228 3.03 -11.08 -14.79
N MET A 229 2.69 -9.86 -14.34
CA MET A 229 3.51 -9.09 -13.38
C MET A 229 3.72 -9.83 -12.05
N LEU A 230 2.88 -10.82 -11.74
CA LEU A 230 3.03 -11.65 -10.53
C LEU A 230 3.86 -12.91 -10.78
N LYS A 231 4.12 -13.31 -12.03
CA LYS A 231 4.78 -14.57 -12.36
C LYS A 231 6.14 -14.70 -11.69
N ASN A 232 6.32 -15.77 -10.90
CA ASN A 232 7.54 -16.08 -10.15
C ASN A 232 7.99 -14.98 -9.15
N THR A 233 7.09 -14.08 -8.75
CA THR A 233 7.46 -12.95 -7.87
C THR A 233 7.27 -13.24 -6.38
N GLY A 234 6.37 -14.15 -6.02
CA GLY A 234 5.98 -14.37 -4.62
C GLY A 234 5.17 -13.21 -4.02
N LYS A 235 4.69 -12.28 -4.85
CA LYS A 235 3.97 -11.08 -4.40
C LYS A 235 2.46 -11.34 -4.25
N LEU A 236 1.83 -10.49 -3.44
CA LEU A 236 0.38 -10.39 -3.29
C LEU A 236 -0.16 -9.25 -4.16
N ALA A 237 -1.25 -9.50 -4.87
CA ALA A 237 -2.07 -8.45 -5.47
C ALA A 237 -3.42 -8.37 -4.75
N ILE A 238 -3.86 -7.14 -4.49
CA ILE A 238 -5.20 -6.80 -4.00
C ILE A 238 -5.77 -5.82 -5.02
N GLY A 239 -6.92 -6.15 -5.61
CA GLY A 239 -7.52 -5.33 -6.65
C GLY A 239 -8.96 -5.72 -6.93
N TRP A 240 -9.56 -5.06 -7.91
CA TRP A 240 -10.97 -5.26 -8.26
C TRP A 240 -11.11 -6.11 -9.54
N ASN A 241 -12.18 -6.90 -9.58
CA ASN A 241 -12.85 -7.49 -10.75
C ASN A 241 -11.98 -8.33 -11.70
N LEU A 242 -11.87 -9.64 -11.45
CA LEU A 242 -11.24 -10.58 -12.41
C LEU A 242 -12.19 -10.96 -13.56
N SER A 243 -13.50 -10.80 -13.36
CA SER A 243 -14.57 -11.39 -14.18
C SER A 243 -15.18 -10.44 -15.23
N GLY A 244 -14.53 -9.33 -15.56
CA GLY A 244 -14.95 -8.46 -16.68
C GLY A 244 -16.20 -7.62 -16.42
N GLY A 245 -16.44 -7.17 -15.18
CA GLY A 245 -17.50 -6.21 -14.83
C GLY A 245 -18.29 -6.57 -13.57
N GLY A 246 -18.14 -7.79 -13.07
CA GLY A 246 -18.71 -8.23 -11.79
C GLY A 246 -17.91 -7.61 -10.64
N GLY A 247 -18.57 -6.88 -9.74
CA GLY A 247 -17.93 -6.10 -8.67
C GLY A 247 -17.25 -6.90 -7.56
N GLU A 248 -16.33 -7.79 -7.92
CA GLU A 248 -15.64 -8.71 -7.03
C GLU A 248 -14.33 -8.08 -6.55
N THR A 249 -14.04 -8.13 -5.25
CA THR A 249 -12.69 -7.83 -4.75
C THR A 249 -11.86 -9.10 -4.74
N ASN A 250 -10.69 -9.06 -5.36
CA ASN A 250 -9.83 -10.21 -5.54
C ASN A 250 -8.54 -10.09 -4.71
N PHE A 251 -8.23 -11.17 -4.00
CA PHE A 251 -6.95 -11.37 -3.32
C PHE A 251 -6.19 -12.48 -4.07
N ILE A 252 -5.05 -12.14 -4.67
CA ILE A 252 -4.30 -13.06 -5.52
C ILE A 252 -2.90 -13.27 -4.94
N ALA A 253 -2.67 -14.45 -4.38
CA ALA A 253 -1.35 -14.88 -3.91
C ALA A 253 -0.58 -15.60 -5.03
N ASN A 254 0.62 -15.10 -5.35
CA ASN A 254 1.55 -15.83 -6.22
C ASN A 254 2.48 -16.71 -5.37
N ARG A 255 2.56 -18.01 -5.69
CA ARG A 255 3.42 -18.97 -4.97
C ARG A 255 4.94 -18.79 -5.19
N GLY A 256 5.33 -17.80 -6.00
CA GLY A 256 6.72 -17.58 -6.39
C GLY A 256 7.31 -18.76 -7.16
N LYS A 257 8.63 -18.95 -7.04
CA LYS A 257 9.35 -20.10 -7.61
C LYS A 257 9.20 -21.40 -6.78
N GLY A 258 8.46 -21.36 -5.66
CA GLY A 258 8.29 -22.49 -4.76
C GLY A 258 7.09 -23.37 -5.10
N ASN A 259 7.01 -24.54 -4.47
CA ASN A 259 5.92 -25.51 -4.66
C ASN A 259 4.76 -25.34 -3.66
N THR A 260 4.93 -24.49 -2.65
CA THR A 260 3.95 -24.29 -1.58
C THR A 260 3.50 -22.84 -1.60
N GLY A 261 2.20 -22.60 -1.75
CA GLY A 261 1.59 -21.27 -1.74
C GLY A 261 0.19 -21.29 -1.14
N GLY A 262 -0.41 -20.13 -0.99
CA GLY A 262 -1.73 -19.97 -0.39
C GLY A 262 -1.83 -18.76 0.53
N PHE A 263 -2.92 -18.67 1.27
CA PHE A 263 -3.17 -17.66 2.29
C PHE A 263 -3.03 -18.26 3.68
N HIS A 264 -2.20 -17.64 4.49
CA HIS A 264 -2.10 -17.95 5.91
C HIS A 264 -2.62 -16.76 6.70
N PHE A 265 -3.57 -17.03 7.59
CA PHE A 265 -4.11 -16.06 8.52
C PHE A 265 -3.50 -16.36 9.89
N TYR A 266 -2.80 -15.38 10.46
CA TYR A 266 -2.17 -15.49 11.75
C TYR A 266 -2.71 -14.42 12.69
N ASP A 267 -2.86 -14.80 13.95
CA ASP A 267 -2.95 -13.90 15.08
C ASP A 267 -1.54 -13.66 15.65
N TYR A 268 -1.27 -12.43 16.06
CA TYR A 268 -0.02 -12.06 16.72
C TYR A 268 -0.35 -11.38 18.04
N THR A 269 -0.05 -12.06 19.14
CA THR A 269 -0.47 -11.62 20.47
C THR A 269 0.43 -10.49 20.99
N ASN A 270 -0.04 -9.79 22.03
CA ASN A 270 0.75 -8.73 22.69
C ASN A 270 2.03 -9.27 23.34
N GLU A 271 2.10 -10.58 23.60
CA GLU A 271 3.27 -11.31 24.10
C GLU A 271 4.23 -11.76 22.97
N GLY A 272 3.97 -11.33 21.73
CA GLY A 272 4.80 -11.59 20.57
C GLY A 272 4.68 -13.01 20.01
N GLN A 273 3.61 -13.75 20.37
CA GLN A 273 3.37 -15.10 19.90
C GLN A 273 2.56 -15.09 18.61
N ARG A 274 3.00 -15.88 17.62
CA ARG A 274 2.29 -16.03 16.34
C ARG A 274 1.51 -17.33 16.30
N LYS A 275 0.18 -17.26 16.17
CA LYS A 275 -0.72 -18.42 16.08
C LYS A 275 -1.43 -18.43 14.73
N ARG A 276 -1.41 -19.55 14.01
CA ARG A 276 -2.16 -19.69 12.75
C ARG A 276 -3.64 -19.91 13.09
N LEU A 277 -4.52 -19.28 12.31
CA LEU A 277 -5.97 -19.41 12.42
C LEU A 277 -6.53 -20.20 11.24
N LEU A 278 -6.16 -19.81 10.02
CA LEU A 278 -6.64 -20.42 8.78
C LEU A 278 -5.48 -20.54 7.78
N LEU A 279 -5.45 -21.65 7.05
CA LEU A 279 -4.63 -21.87 5.88
C LEU A 279 -5.54 -22.22 4.70
N LEU A 280 -5.52 -21.41 3.66
CA LEU A 280 -6.07 -21.75 2.35
C LEU A 280 -4.89 -22.07 1.44
N ASN A 281 -4.65 -23.33 1.13
CA ASN A 281 -3.49 -23.72 0.34
C ASN A 281 -3.77 -23.61 -1.17
N SER A 282 -2.74 -23.84 -1.99
CA SER A 282 -2.88 -23.78 -3.45
C SER A 282 -3.61 -24.95 -4.10
N ASN A 283 -3.94 -26.02 -3.36
CA ASN A 283 -4.71 -27.15 -3.89
C ASN A 283 -6.22 -27.04 -3.59
N GLY A 284 -6.64 -25.93 -2.99
CA GLY A 284 -8.04 -25.64 -2.65
C GLY A 284 -8.47 -26.13 -1.27
N ASN A 285 -7.61 -26.83 -0.52
CA ASN A 285 -7.93 -27.25 0.82
C ASN A 285 -7.79 -26.09 1.82
N ALA A 286 -8.70 -26.07 2.78
CA ALA A 286 -8.67 -25.19 3.94
C ALA A 286 -8.29 -25.99 5.20
N LEU A 287 -7.44 -25.42 6.05
CA LEU A 287 -7.15 -25.92 7.39
C LEU A 287 -7.48 -24.81 8.38
N LEU A 288 -8.37 -25.10 9.33
CA LEU A 288 -8.77 -24.19 10.40
C LEU A 288 -8.19 -24.70 11.73
N ASP A 289 -7.33 -23.92 12.35
CA ASP A 289 -6.74 -24.22 13.65
C ASP A 289 -7.73 -23.79 14.76
N GLY A 290 -8.81 -24.57 14.92
CA GLY A 290 -9.88 -24.26 15.87
C GLY A 290 -11.18 -25.03 15.58
N LYS A 291 -12.31 -24.40 15.87
CA LYS A 291 -13.65 -24.93 15.59
C LYS A 291 -14.28 -24.18 14.43
N LEU A 292 -15.02 -24.90 13.57
CA LEU A 292 -15.87 -24.31 12.55
C LEU A 292 -17.31 -24.22 13.09
N GLU A 293 -17.81 -23.00 13.23
CA GLU A 293 -19.22 -22.75 13.54
C GLU A 293 -19.95 -22.34 12.28
N ALA A 294 -21.03 -23.05 11.95
CA ALA A 294 -21.83 -22.80 10.75
C ALA A 294 -23.31 -23.03 11.06
N LYS A 295 -24.18 -22.27 10.40
CA LYS A 295 -25.64 -22.50 10.47
C LYS A 295 -26.07 -23.75 9.69
N GLU A 296 -25.36 -24.04 8.60
CA GLU A 296 -25.61 -25.20 7.74
C GLU A 296 -24.28 -25.67 7.15
N ILE A 297 -24.12 -26.99 7.04
CA ILE A 297 -23.01 -27.63 6.33
C ILE A 297 -23.59 -28.60 5.32
N LYS A 298 -23.30 -28.39 4.04
CA LYS A 298 -23.66 -29.27 2.94
C LYS A 298 -22.40 -29.91 2.37
N VAL A 299 -22.25 -31.22 2.56
CA VAL A 299 -21.18 -32.01 1.94
C VAL A 299 -21.68 -32.49 0.58
N THR A 300 -21.08 -32.00 -0.51
CA THR A 300 -21.44 -32.39 -1.88
C THR A 300 -20.62 -33.59 -2.35
N THR A 301 -21.10 -34.31 -3.36
CA THR A 301 -20.42 -35.44 -4.05
C THR A 301 -20.26 -36.75 -3.27
N THR A 302 -20.86 -36.91 -2.09
CA THR A 302 -20.88 -38.22 -1.39
C THR A 302 -22.02 -39.10 -1.93
N PRO A 303 -21.76 -40.36 -2.34
CA PRO A 303 -22.81 -41.33 -2.74
C PRO A 303 -23.82 -41.58 -1.61
N THR A 304 -25.09 -41.87 -1.93
CA THR A 304 -26.10 -42.23 -0.92
C THR A 304 -26.03 -43.71 -0.53
N ALA A 305 -26.71 -44.11 0.55
CA ALA A 305 -26.71 -45.48 1.05
C ALA A 305 -27.84 -46.37 0.50
N ASP A 306 -28.70 -45.84 -0.38
CA ASP A 306 -29.94 -46.49 -0.82
C ASP A 306 -29.75 -47.87 -1.49
N PHE A 307 -28.53 -48.22 -1.88
CA PHE A 307 -28.17 -49.51 -2.46
C PHE A 307 -28.51 -50.69 -1.54
N VAL A 308 -28.69 -50.46 -0.23
CA VAL A 308 -29.12 -51.48 0.74
C VAL A 308 -30.51 -52.05 0.40
N PHE A 309 -31.34 -51.29 -0.33
CA PHE A 309 -32.67 -51.72 -0.75
C PHE A 309 -32.71 -52.44 -2.11
N GLU A 310 -31.57 -52.60 -2.79
CA GLU A 310 -31.52 -53.34 -4.04
C GLU A 310 -31.69 -54.85 -3.81
N ASP A 311 -32.38 -55.54 -4.72
CA ASP A 311 -32.57 -57.02 -4.65
C ASP A 311 -31.23 -57.80 -4.63
N SER A 312 -30.16 -57.18 -5.14
CA SER A 312 -28.83 -57.76 -5.18
C SER A 312 -28.06 -57.64 -3.85
N TYR A 313 -28.53 -56.76 -2.94
CA TYR A 313 -27.86 -56.49 -1.68
C TYR A 313 -28.00 -57.67 -0.72
N LYS A 314 -26.86 -58.12 -0.19
CA LYS A 314 -26.81 -59.23 0.78
C LYS A 314 -26.80 -58.66 2.18
N LEU A 315 -27.99 -58.51 2.77
CA LEU A 315 -28.13 -58.13 4.17
C LEU A 315 -27.31 -59.09 5.05
N PRO A 316 -26.38 -58.60 5.90
CA PRO A 316 -25.63 -59.44 6.81
C PRO A 316 -26.56 -60.27 7.71
N ASN A 317 -26.12 -61.45 8.17
CA ASN A 317 -26.88 -62.14 9.21
C ASN A 317 -26.55 -61.57 10.60
N LEU A 318 -27.53 -61.53 11.50
CA LEU A 318 -27.39 -60.93 12.82
C LEU A 318 -26.37 -61.67 13.69
N GLU A 319 -26.20 -62.98 13.52
CA GLU A 319 -25.20 -63.78 14.24
C GLU A 319 -23.77 -63.35 13.89
N SER A 320 -23.50 -63.07 12.61
CA SER A 320 -22.22 -62.57 12.13
C SER A 320 -21.95 -61.15 12.62
N VAL A 321 -22.98 -60.30 12.63
CA VAL A 321 -22.89 -58.94 13.19
C VAL A 321 -22.60 -59.01 14.69
N GLU A 322 -23.29 -59.87 15.44
CA GLU A 322 -23.08 -60.08 16.87
C GLU A 322 -21.64 -60.55 17.16
N LYS A 323 -21.17 -61.54 16.39
CA LYS A 323 -19.79 -62.04 16.50
C LYS A 323 -18.78 -60.91 16.25
N HIS A 324 -18.99 -60.11 15.20
CA HIS A 324 -18.12 -58.98 14.89
C HIS A 324 -18.09 -57.96 16.03
N ILE A 325 -19.25 -57.59 16.58
CA ILE A 325 -19.34 -56.65 17.71
C ILE A 325 -18.63 -57.21 18.94
N LYS A 326 -18.81 -58.51 19.24
CA LYS A 326 -18.14 -59.17 20.38
C LYS A 326 -16.62 -59.13 20.25
N GLU A 327 -16.10 -59.38 19.06
CA GLU A 327 -14.66 -59.44 18.74
C GLU A 327 -14.01 -58.06 18.56
N LYS A 328 -14.67 -57.15 17.83
CA LYS A 328 -14.09 -55.86 17.37
C LYS A 328 -14.58 -54.65 18.15
N LYS A 329 -15.67 -54.77 18.92
CA LYS A 329 -16.26 -53.69 19.74
C LYS A 329 -16.76 -52.47 18.95
N HIS A 330 -17.04 -52.63 17.66
CA HIS A 330 -17.70 -51.64 16.81
C HIS A 330 -18.55 -52.35 15.75
N LEU A 331 -19.38 -51.59 15.01
CA LEU A 331 -20.16 -52.12 13.90
C LEU A 331 -19.26 -52.42 12.68
N PRO A 332 -19.63 -53.40 11.84
CA PRO A 332 -18.97 -53.60 10.56
C PRO A 332 -18.90 -52.30 9.75
N GLU A 333 -17.80 -52.10 9.01
CA GLU A 333 -17.53 -50.95 8.11
C GLU A 333 -17.39 -49.58 8.77
N ILE A 334 -17.78 -49.45 10.04
CA ILE A 334 -17.49 -48.31 10.90
C ILE A 334 -16.11 -48.52 11.53
N ALA A 335 -15.25 -47.50 11.45
CA ALA A 335 -13.94 -47.55 12.08
C ALA A 335 -14.05 -47.72 13.60
N SER A 336 -13.02 -48.26 14.24
CA SER A 336 -12.95 -48.31 15.69
C SER A 336 -12.76 -46.92 16.30
N ALA A 337 -13.15 -46.74 17.55
CA ALA A 337 -12.93 -45.47 18.26
C ALA A 337 -11.44 -45.07 18.31
N SER A 338 -10.53 -46.06 18.42
CA SER A 338 -9.08 -45.82 18.42
C SER A 338 -8.57 -45.31 17.07
N GLU A 339 -9.11 -45.82 15.95
CA GLU A 339 -8.75 -45.35 14.61
C GLU A 339 -9.27 -43.93 14.39
N MET A 340 -10.53 -43.65 14.76
CA MET A 340 -11.12 -42.32 14.64
C MET A 340 -10.38 -41.26 15.45
N GLN A 341 -9.90 -41.59 16.66
CA GLN A 341 -9.11 -40.66 17.48
C GLN A 341 -7.74 -40.34 16.88
N LYS A 342 -7.13 -41.31 16.20
CA LYS A 342 -5.78 -41.17 15.64
C LYS A 342 -5.81 -40.47 14.27
N GLU A 343 -6.75 -40.84 13.42
CA GLU A 343 -6.78 -40.45 12.00
C GLU A 343 -7.84 -39.38 11.69
N GLY A 344 -8.75 -39.12 12.63
CA GLY A 344 -9.92 -38.28 12.42
C GLY A 344 -11.04 -39.04 11.70
N VAL A 345 -12.09 -38.31 11.33
CA VAL A 345 -13.27 -38.88 10.65
C VAL A 345 -13.65 -37.99 9.48
N ASN A 346 -13.80 -38.58 8.29
CA ASN A 346 -14.48 -37.91 7.18
C ASN A 346 -15.97 -37.88 7.47
N ILE A 347 -16.51 -36.68 7.73
CA ILE A 347 -17.91 -36.48 8.10
C ILE A 347 -18.85 -37.00 7.01
N GLY A 348 -18.54 -36.79 5.73
CA GLY A 348 -19.39 -37.24 4.61
C GLY A 348 -19.51 -38.77 4.60
N ASP A 349 -18.38 -39.45 4.50
CA ASP A 349 -18.35 -40.93 4.45
C ASP A 349 -18.93 -41.56 5.71
N PHE A 350 -18.68 -40.97 6.87
CA PHE A 350 -19.21 -41.45 8.14
C PHE A 350 -20.74 -41.33 8.20
N GLN A 351 -21.31 -40.21 7.75
CA GLN A 351 -22.77 -40.03 7.71
C GLN A 351 -23.43 -41.02 6.74
N ILE A 352 -22.81 -41.32 5.60
CA ILE A 352 -23.33 -42.32 4.65
C ILE A 352 -23.28 -43.73 5.24
N LYS A 353 -22.17 -44.11 5.88
CA LYS A 353 -22.10 -45.41 6.58
C LYS A 353 -23.11 -45.50 7.72
N LEU A 354 -23.36 -44.42 8.45
CA LEU A 354 -24.42 -44.40 9.46
C LEU A 354 -25.80 -44.57 8.83
N LEU A 355 -26.09 -43.89 7.73
CA LEU A 355 -27.34 -44.06 6.99
C LEU A 355 -27.52 -45.51 6.53
N GLN A 356 -26.48 -46.13 5.97
CA GLN A 356 -26.47 -47.55 5.60
C GLN A 356 -26.87 -48.45 6.79
N LYS A 357 -26.31 -48.21 7.98
CA LYS A 357 -26.66 -48.99 9.18
C LYS A 357 -28.08 -48.75 9.68
N ILE A 358 -28.62 -47.54 9.50
CA ILE A 358 -30.03 -47.24 9.79
C ILE A 358 -30.93 -48.03 8.85
N GLU A 359 -30.62 -48.07 7.55
CA GLU A 359 -31.40 -48.80 6.55
C GLU A 359 -31.34 -50.33 6.75
N GLU A 360 -30.16 -50.89 7.02
CA GLU A 360 -30.00 -52.30 7.41
C GLU A 360 -30.85 -52.62 8.65
N LEU A 361 -30.82 -51.75 9.67
CA LEU A 361 -31.64 -51.90 10.88
C LEU A 361 -33.14 -51.86 10.57
N THR A 362 -33.57 -51.00 9.64
CA THR A 362 -34.95 -50.94 9.16
C THR A 362 -35.36 -52.25 8.50
N LEU A 363 -34.51 -52.87 7.67
CA LEU A 363 -34.78 -54.17 7.06
C LEU A 363 -34.94 -55.28 8.10
N TYR A 364 -34.04 -55.39 9.09
CA TYR A 364 -34.18 -56.36 10.17
C TYR A 364 -35.48 -56.13 10.97
N SER A 365 -35.86 -54.88 11.21
CA SER A 365 -37.10 -54.54 11.93
C SER A 365 -38.36 -54.95 11.14
N ILE A 366 -38.35 -54.77 9.81
CA ILE A 366 -39.43 -55.24 8.93
C ILE A 366 -39.54 -56.77 8.99
N GLU A 367 -38.42 -57.49 8.93
CA GLU A 367 -38.39 -58.95 9.04
C GLU A 367 -38.91 -59.44 10.40
N GLN A 368 -38.43 -58.83 11.50
CA GLN A 368 -38.89 -59.15 12.86
C GLN A 368 -40.40 -58.92 13.00
N ASN A 369 -40.95 -57.83 12.47
CA ASN A 369 -42.39 -57.57 12.50
C ASN A 369 -43.20 -58.62 11.72
N LYS A 370 -42.69 -59.11 10.59
CA LYS A 370 -43.32 -60.22 9.85
C LYS A 370 -43.35 -61.49 10.69
N LEU A 371 -42.23 -61.85 11.33
CA LEU A 371 -42.14 -63.01 12.20
C LEU A 371 -43.08 -62.91 13.41
N ILE A 372 -43.18 -61.73 14.03
CA ILE A 372 -44.09 -61.48 15.16
C ILE A 372 -45.54 -61.71 14.74
N LYS A 373 -45.96 -61.17 13.58
CA LYS A 373 -47.32 -61.38 13.06
C LYS A 373 -47.60 -62.86 12.79
N GLU A 374 -46.65 -63.56 12.18
CA GLU A 374 -46.78 -64.99 11.93
C GLU A 374 -46.91 -65.79 13.23
N GLN A 375 -46.09 -65.46 14.23
CA GLN A 375 -46.17 -66.09 15.56
C GLN A 375 -47.52 -65.80 16.24
N GLN A 376 -48.04 -64.57 16.16
CA GLN A 376 -49.35 -64.21 16.69
C GLN A 376 -50.49 -64.99 16.01
N GLU A 377 -50.46 -65.14 14.69
CA GLU A 377 -51.45 -65.95 13.97
C GLU A 377 -51.37 -67.43 14.37
N ARG A 378 -50.16 -67.97 14.54
CA ARG A 378 -49.97 -69.35 15.01
C ARG A 378 -50.49 -69.52 16.44
N LEU A 379 -50.22 -68.58 17.33
CA LEU A 379 -50.73 -68.58 18.70
C LEU A 379 -52.26 -68.58 18.72
N LYS A 380 -52.90 -67.70 17.96
CA LYS A 380 -54.36 -67.65 17.83
C LYS A 380 -54.95 -68.98 17.38
N LYS A 381 -54.34 -69.62 16.36
CA LYS A 381 -54.77 -70.95 15.88
C LYS A 381 -54.58 -72.06 16.93
N LEU A 382 -53.56 -71.96 17.78
CA LEU A 382 -53.32 -72.91 18.87
C LEU A 382 -54.33 -72.72 20.01
N GLU A 383 -54.64 -71.48 20.37
CA GLU A 383 -55.65 -71.13 21.38
C GLU A 383 -57.05 -71.58 20.95
N GLU A 384 -57.42 -71.36 19.69
CA GLU A 384 -58.68 -71.87 19.12
C GLU A 384 -58.77 -73.41 19.18
N LYS A 385 -57.66 -74.12 18.94
CA LYS A 385 -57.61 -75.58 19.07
C LYS A 385 -57.67 -76.08 20.52
N GLN A 386 -57.21 -75.29 21.49
CA GLN A 386 -57.28 -75.64 22.92
C GLN A 386 -58.64 -75.32 23.54
N ASN A 387 -59.32 -74.26 23.07
CA ASN A 387 -60.71 -73.96 23.46
C ASN A 387 -61.75 -74.88 22.79
N ILE A 388 -61.33 -75.76 21.88
CA ILE A 388 -62.14 -76.85 21.34
C ILE A 388 -61.67 -78.16 21.97
N LYS A 389 -62.14 -78.46 23.18
CA LYS A 389 -62.17 -79.81 23.74
C LYS A 389 -63.21 -79.91 24.86
N PRO A 390 -63.92 -81.05 24.89
CA PRO A 390 -65.21 -81.31 24.24
C PRO A 390 -66.42 -80.74 24.99
#